data_AF-A0A2W2CWM9-F1
#
_entry.id   AF-A0A2W2CWM9-F1
#
_cell.length_a   1.000
_cell.length_b   1.000
_cell.length_c   1.000
_cell.angle_alpha   90.00
_cell.angle_beta   90.00
_cell.angle_gamma   90.00
#
_symmetry.space_group_name_H-M   'P 1'
#
loop_
_entity.id
_entity.type
_entity.pdbx_description
1 polymer ?
#
loop_
_entity_poly.entity_id
_entity_poly.type
_entity_poly.pdbx_seq_one_letter_code
_entity_poly.pdbx_strand_id
1 'polypeptide(L)'
;MANRPASIFTYSKNDMAAMLKPQDGTFVELRTGGNWTRATFDGILTHVIKVDAKSFLKALPPEIVTPGDVREEAAKILADMPAPPGFDVAVLDNAGANDPYQFGAAVAGRVTCDWIAEWIRADSAGDDQAVKQAAAALRSSHQWKVLHDMNDEGDYPEVVWELADKVADGDVPKWYKDGLGC
;
A
#
# COMPACT_ATOMS: atom_id res chain seq x y z
N MET A 1 15.07 -19.96 12.49
CA MET A 1 15.37 -18.54 12.80
C MET A 1 16.36 -18.54 13.94
N ALA A 2 17.47 -17.84 13.80
CA ALA A 2 18.56 -17.85 14.75
C ALA A 2 18.02 -17.67 16.18
N ASN A 3 18.29 -18.67 17.03
CA ASN A 3 17.96 -18.70 18.45
C ASN A 3 16.47 -18.73 18.83
N ARG A 4 15.55 -19.06 17.91
CA ARG A 4 14.13 -19.27 18.25
C ARG A 4 13.55 -20.52 17.57
N PRO A 5 12.79 -21.36 18.31
CA PRO A 5 12.10 -22.50 17.72
C PRO A 5 11.03 -22.00 16.72
N ALA A 6 11.05 -22.58 15.53
CA ALA A 6 10.08 -22.35 14.47
C ALA A 6 9.54 -23.68 13.95
N SER A 7 8.25 -23.74 13.63
CA SER A 7 7.65 -24.88 12.92
C SER A 7 7.75 -24.65 11.43
N ILE A 8 8.15 -25.67 10.67
CA ILE A 8 8.18 -25.61 9.20
C ILE A 8 6.92 -26.29 8.66
N PHE A 9 6.20 -25.58 7.79
CA PHE A 9 5.11 -26.11 6.99
C PHE A 9 5.48 -26.05 5.51
N THR A 10 5.15 -27.08 4.75
CA THR A 10 5.46 -27.17 3.32
C THR A 10 4.16 -27.25 2.53
N TYR A 11 3.79 -26.16 1.87
CA TYR A 11 2.62 -26.11 0.97
C TYR A 11 2.93 -26.83 -0.35
N SER A 12 4.13 -26.64 -0.88
CA SER A 12 4.63 -27.31 -2.08
C SER A 12 6.16 -27.38 -2.09
N LYS A 13 6.76 -27.95 -3.14
CA LYS A 13 8.22 -28.05 -3.26
C LYS A 13 8.94 -26.69 -3.15
N ASN A 14 8.33 -25.61 -3.63
CA ASN A 14 8.93 -24.28 -3.65
C ASN A 14 8.22 -23.27 -2.73
N ASP A 15 7.21 -23.72 -1.98
CA ASP A 15 6.42 -22.90 -1.05
C ASP A 15 6.47 -23.54 0.34
N MET A 16 7.32 -22.97 1.18
CA MET A 16 7.61 -23.39 2.53
C MET A 16 7.50 -22.19 3.47
N ALA A 17 6.97 -22.43 4.66
CA ALA A 17 6.80 -21.43 5.69
C ALA A 17 7.50 -21.86 6.98
N ALA A 18 8.26 -20.95 7.60
CA ALA A 18 8.79 -21.09 8.94
C ALA A 18 8.01 -20.13 9.85
N MET A 19 7.29 -20.68 10.82
CA MET A 19 6.43 -19.91 11.71
C MET A 19 6.92 -20.00 13.15
N LEU A 20 7.08 -18.85 13.79
CA LEU A 20 7.29 -18.79 15.25
C LEU A 20 5.98 -19.07 15.98
N LYS A 21 6.08 -19.58 17.21
CA LYS A 21 4.90 -19.72 18.09
C LYS A 21 4.22 -18.35 18.27
N PRO A 22 2.89 -18.26 18.14
CA PRO A 22 2.17 -17.02 18.40
C PRO A 22 2.45 -16.45 19.80
N GLN A 23 2.55 -15.12 19.87
CA GLN A 23 2.76 -14.33 21.09
C GLN A 23 1.90 -13.07 21.01
N ASP A 24 1.15 -12.79 22.07
CA ASP A 24 0.30 -11.59 22.20
C ASP A 24 -0.64 -11.35 20.99
N GLY A 25 -1.23 -12.44 20.47
CA GLY A 25 -2.16 -12.38 19.33
C GLY A 25 -1.50 -12.21 17.96
N THR A 26 -0.17 -12.20 17.87
CA THR A 26 0.59 -12.11 16.61
C THR A 26 1.54 -13.29 16.43
N PHE A 27 2.01 -13.55 15.22
CA PHE A 27 3.08 -14.50 14.95
C PHE A 27 3.95 -13.98 13.80
N VAL A 28 5.16 -14.54 13.68
CA VAL A 28 6.08 -14.22 12.58
C VAL A 28 6.15 -15.42 11.66
N GLU A 29 5.91 -15.17 10.39
CA GLU A 29 6.10 -16.13 9.30
C GLU A 29 7.20 -15.62 8.37
N LEU A 30 8.10 -16.51 7.98
CA LEU A 30 8.91 -16.33 6.78
C LEU A 30 8.49 -17.41 5.79
N ARG A 31 7.88 -16.98 4.68
CA ARG A 31 7.34 -17.86 3.65
C ARG A 31 8.05 -17.62 2.33
N THR A 32 8.34 -18.70 1.62
CA THR A 32 8.94 -18.63 0.29
C THR A 32 7.88 -18.47 -0.79
N GLY A 33 8.27 -17.89 -1.93
CA GLY A 33 7.49 -17.88 -3.16
C GLY A 33 8.42 -18.05 -4.37
N GLY A 34 7.87 -18.44 -5.52
CA GLY A 34 8.65 -18.58 -6.76
C GLY A 34 9.58 -19.80 -6.79
N ASN A 35 10.87 -19.60 -7.10
CA ASN A 35 11.82 -20.68 -7.42
C ASN A 35 12.76 -21.07 -6.26
N TRP A 36 12.27 -21.02 -5.03
CA TRP A 36 13.08 -21.40 -3.87
C TRP A 36 13.28 -22.91 -3.78
N THR A 37 14.49 -23.32 -3.39
CA THR A 37 14.76 -24.70 -2.99
C THR A 37 14.73 -24.83 -1.47
N ARG A 38 14.47 -26.04 -0.97
CA ARG A 38 14.54 -26.32 0.46
C ARG A 38 15.91 -25.98 1.06
N ALA A 39 16.99 -26.26 0.35
CA ALA A 39 18.34 -25.97 0.82
C ALA A 39 18.59 -24.45 0.95
N THR A 40 18.12 -23.66 -0.02
CA THR A 40 18.19 -22.19 0.05
C THR A 40 17.39 -21.66 1.24
N PHE A 41 16.18 -22.19 1.44
CA PHE A 41 15.32 -21.82 2.56
C PHE A 41 15.97 -22.12 3.91
N ASP A 42 16.44 -23.35 4.11
CA ASP A 42 17.12 -23.76 5.34
C ASP A 42 18.38 -22.92 5.60
N GLY A 43 19.15 -22.59 4.55
CA GLY A 43 20.31 -21.70 4.64
C GLY A 43 19.94 -20.29 5.13
N ILE A 44 18.94 -19.66 4.51
CA ILE A 44 18.47 -18.32 4.91
C ILE A 44 17.96 -18.29 6.35
N LEU A 45 17.26 -19.33 6.81
CA LEU A 45 16.75 -19.40 8.18
C LEU A 45 17.83 -19.30 9.26
N THR A 46 19.11 -19.58 8.92
CA THR A 46 20.26 -19.42 9.83
C THR A 46 20.70 -17.95 9.99
N HIS A 47 20.37 -17.10 9.02
CA HIS A 47 20.71 -15.66 9.03
C HIS A 47 19.61 -14.78 9.63
N VAL A 48 18.39 -15.30 9.79
CA VAL A 48 17.25 -14.56 10.33
C VAL A 48 17.38 -14.41 11.85
N ILE A 49 17.70 -13.20 12.31
CA ILE A 49 17.84 -12.84 13.73
C ILE A 49 16.70 -11.91 14.17
N LYS A 50 16.40 -11.89 15.48
CA LYS A 50 15.53 -10.87 16.06
C LYS A 50 16.34 -9.60 16.32
N VAL A 51 15.83 -8.46 15.85
CA VAL A 51 16.38 -7.12 16.11
C VAL A 51 15.29 -6.20 16.68
N ASP A 52 15.70 -5.09 17.27
CA ASP A 52 14.78 -4.00 17.62
C ASP A 52 14.40 -3.17 16.38
N ALA A 53 13.31 -2.39 16.50
CA ALA A 53 12.78 -1.60 15.38
C ALA A 53 13.78 -0.58 14.83
N LYS A 54 14.59 0.06 15.68
CA LYS A 54 15.57 1.05 15.25
C LYS A 54 16.69 0.39 14.43
N SER A 55 17.18 -0.76 14.90
CA SER A 55 18.17 -1.55 14.18
C SER A 55 17.64 -2.07 12.84
N PHE A 56 16.36 -2.48 12.78
CA PHE A 56 15.71 -2.87 11.54
C PHE A 56 15.63 -1.71 10.55
N LEU A 57 15.06 -0.57 10.96
CA LEU A 57 14.91 0.60 10.09
C LEU A 57 16.26 1.10 9.56
N LYS A 58 17.32 1.07 10.38
CA LYS A 58 18.67 1.46 9.96
C LYS A 58 19.28 0.52 8.91
N ALA A 59 18.82 -0.73 8.84
CA ALA A 59 19.30 -1.72 7.88
C ALA A 59 18.54 -1.68 6.55
N LEU A 60 17.46 -0.90 6.46
CA LEU A 60 16.68 -0.77 5.24
C LEU A 60 17.48 0.01 4.17
N PRO A 61 17.29 -0.32 2.89
CA PRO A 61 17.82 0.48 1.79
C PRO A 61 17.39 1.96 1.88
N PRO A 62 18.20 2.90 1.37
CA PRO A 62 17.91 4.34 1.48
C PRO A 62 16.64 4.79 0.74
N GLU A 63 16.16 4.01 -0.23
CA GLU A 63 14.91 4.25 -0.96
C GLU A 63 13.64 3.91 -0.16
N ILE A 64 13.77 3.20 0.97
CA ILE A 64 12.61 2.84 1.79
C ILE A 64 12.14 4.07 2.57
N VAL A 65 10.88 4.44 2.37
CA VAL A 65 10.19 5.45 3.17
C VAL A 65 9.95 4.87 4.55
N THR A 66 10.57 5.44 5.58
CA THR A 66 10.38 5.00 6.97
C THR A 66 9.29 5.82 7.66
N PRO A 67 8.79 5.39 8.85
CA PRO A 67 7.82 6.17 9.60
C PRO A 67 8.26 7.61 9.93
N GLY A 68 9.57 7.89 9.97
CA GLY A 68 10.10 9.24 10.17
C GLY A 68 10.01 10.14 8.94
N ASP A 69 9.89 9.56 7.75
CA ASP A 69 9.97 10.25 6.46
C ASP A 69 8.60 10.47 5.81
N VAL A 70 7.57 9.73 6.28
CA VAL A 70 6.21 9.68 5.70
C VAL A 70 5.68 11.05 5.32
N ARG A 71 5.75 12.05 6.21
CA ARG A 71 5.16 13.36 5.95
C ARG A 71 5.88 14.14 4.86
N GLU A 72 7.20 14.03 4.81
CA GLU A 72 8.00 14.69 3.79
C GLU A 72 7.75 14.05 2.43
N GLU A 73 7.77 12.72 2.37
CA GLU A 73 7.55 11.98 1.13
C GLU A 73 6.10 12.11 0.62
N ALA A 74 5.11 12.05 1.53
CA ALA A 74 3.72 12.30 1.18
C ALA A 74 3.52 13.71 0.62
N ALA A 75 4.19 14.73 1.17
CA ALA A 75 4.08 16.09 0.65
C ALA A 75 4.63 16.23 -0.78
N LYS A 76 5.68 15.47 -1.14
CA LYS A 76 6.23 15.43 -2.51
C LYS A 76 5.22 14.83 -3.48
N ILE A 77 4.59 13.73 -3.09
CA ILE A 77 3.56 13.07 -3.91
C ILE A 77 2.30 13.95 -3.99
N LEU A 78 1.79 14.45 -2.88
CA LEU A 78 0.54 15.23 -2.85
C LEU A 78 0.64 16.59 -3.57
N ALA A 79 1.86 17.06 -3.88
CA ALA A 79 2.06 18.34 -4.57
C ALA A 79 1.48 18.37 -5.99
N ASP A 80 1.30 17.21 -6.64
CA ASP A 80 0.75 17.10 -7.99
C ASP A 80 -0.68 16.52 -8.04
N MET A 81 -1.28 16.25 -6.86
CA MET A 81 -2.61 15.68 -6.73
C MET A 81 -3.61 16.70 -6.16
N PRO A 82 -4.82 16.80 -6.70
CA PRO A 82 -5.86 17.60 -6.07
C PRO A 82 -6.26 16.97 -4.73
N ALA A 83 -6.13 17.72 -3.64
CA ALA A 83 -6.51 17.25 -2.32
C ALA A 83 -8.04 17.19 -2.15
N PRO A 84 -8.61 16.06 -1.68
CA PRO A 84 -10.01 15.97 -1.29
C PRO A 84 -10.37 16.99 -0.19
N PRO A 85 -11.61 17.47 -0.13
CA PRO A 85 -12.05 18.34 0.96
C PRO A 85 -11.81 17.70 2.33
N GLY A 86 -11.05 18.39 3.18
CA GLY A 86 -10.74 17.90 4.54
C GLY A 86 -9.73 16.75 4.60
N PHE A 87 -8.96 16.50 3.53
CA PHE A 87 -7.93 15.47 3.54
C PHE A 87 -6.92 15.68 4.68
N ASP A 88 -6.81 14.68 5.55
CA ASP A 88 -5.88 14.67 6.67
C ASP A 88 -4.66 13.81 6.33
N VAL A 89 -3.51 14.45 6.11
CA VAL A 89 -2.25 13.76 5.82
C VAL A 89 -1.79 12.84 6.96
N ALA A 90 -2.23 13.10 8.20
CA ALA A 90 -1.83 12.29 9.36
C ALA A 90 -2.34 10.85 9.28
N VAL A 91 -3.34 10.55 8.43
CA VAL A 91 -3.80 9.18 8.19
C VAL A 91 -2.71 8.28 7.59
N LEU A 92 -1.68 8.88 6.99
CA LEU A 92 -0.55 8.17 6.39
C LEU A 92 0.53 7.81 7.43
N ASP A 93 0.50 8.38 8.64
CA ASP A 93 1.55 8.18 9.67
C ASP A 93 1.70 6.69 10.09
N ASN A 94 0.68 5.87 9.82
CA ASN A 94 0.67 4.43 10.11
C ASN A 94 1.09 3.54 8.92
N ALA A 95 1.59 4.12 7.82
CA ALA A 95 1.99 3.35 6.63
C ALA A 95 3.13 2.35 6.91
N GLY A 96 3.93 2.55 7.96
CA GLY A 96 5.07 1.69 8.27
C GLY A 96 6.28 2.01 7.39
N ALA A 97 7.10 0.98 7.09
CA ALA A 97 8.22 1.11 6.17
C ALA A 97 7.82 0.54 4.80
N ASN A 98 7.95 1.34 3.75
CA ASN A 98 7.49 0.98 2.41
C ASN A 98 8.55 1.32 1.37
N ASP A 99 8.67 0.46 0.35
CA ASP A 99 9.33 0.89 -0.88
C ASP A 99 8.53 2.00 -1.57
N PRO A 100 9.13 2.71 -2.55
CA PRO A 100 8.46 3.81 -3.24
C PRO A 100 7.12 3.42 -3.87
N TYR A 101 7.01 2.21 -4.41
CA TYR A 101 5.79 1.71 -5.04
C TYR A 101 4.65 1.55 -4.02
N GLN A 102 4.90 0.82 -2.93
CA GLN A 102 3.90 0.58 -1.89
C GLN A 102 3.50 1.87 -1.18
N PHE A 103 4.46 2.79 -1.00
CA PHE A 103 4.15 4.11 -0.44
C PHE A 103 3.28 4.93 -1.41
N GLY A 104 3.62 4.95 -2.70
CA GLY A 104 2.82 5.59 -3.74
C GLY A 104 1.40 5.04 -3.80
N ALA A 105 1.24 3.71 -3.72
CA ALA A 105 -0.06 3.05 -3.66
C ALA A 105 -0.87 3.49 -2.43
N ALA A 106 -0.25 3.56 -1.24
CA ALA A 106 -0.93 4.00 -0.03
C ALA A 106 -1.43 5.46 -0.14
N VAL A 107 -0.61 6.36 -0.68
CA VAL A 107 -0.98 7.77 -0.86
C VAL A 107 -2.07 7.93 -1.92
N ALA A 108 -1.85 7.37 -3.12
CA ALA A 108 -2.78 7.49 -4.24
C ALA A 108 -4.11 6.79 -3.96
N GLY A 109 -4.08 5.61 -3.33
CA GLY A 109 -5.25 4.88 -2.88
C GLY A 109 -6.08 5.70 -1.91
N ARG A 110 -5.44 6.30 -0.90
CA ARG A 110 -6.14 7.09 0.11
C ARG A 110 -6.78 8.36 -0.47
N VAL A 111 -6.08 9.09 -1.32
CA VAL A 111 -6.64 10.27 -2.02
C VAL A 111 -7.82 9.88 -2.91
N THR A 112 -7.69 8.79 -3.66
CA THR A 112 -8.77 8.26 -4.50
C THR A 112 -9.99 7.86 -3.66
N CYS A 113 -9.80 7.13 -2.55
CA CYS A 113 -10.88 6.77 -1.64
C CYS A 113 -11.64 7.98 -1.10
N ASP A 114 -10.92 9.02 -0.67
CA ASP A 114 -11.55 10.22 -0.12
C ASP A 114 -12.29 11.03 -1.20
N TRP A 115 -11.81 11.05 -2.45
CA TRP A 115 -12.56 11.63 -3.57
C TRP A 115 -13.80 10.83 -3.96
N ILE A 116 -13.75 9.49 -3.92
CA ILE A 116 -14.92 8.64 -4.16
C ILE A 116 -15.96 8.87 -3.04
N ALA A 117 -15.52 8.96 -1.79
CA ALA A 117 -16.40 9.26 -0.66
C ALA A 117 -17.07 10.64 -0.81
N GLU A 118 -16.31 11.64 -1.24
CA GLU A 118 -16.81 12.99 -1.55
C GLU A 118 -17.86 12.97 -2.67
N TRP A 119 -17.60 12.22 -3.75
CA TRP A 119 -18.52 12.03 -4.86
C TRP A 119 -19.85 11.43 -4.37
N ILE A 120 -19.80 10.32 -3.62
CA ILE A 120 -20.99 9.64 -3.09
C ILE A 120 -21.82 10.58 -2.20
N ARG A 121 -21.14 11.34 -1.34
CA ARG A 121 -21.79 12.30 -0.45
C ARG A 121 -22.43 13.44 -1.25
N ALA A 122 -21.74 13.97 -2.25
CA ALA A 122 -22.25 15.03 -3.13
C ALA A 122 -23.50 14.59 -3.88
N ASP A 123 -23.46 13.42 -4.50
CA ASP A 123 -24.57 12.83 -5.26
C ASP A 123 -25.79 12.61 -4.37
N SER A 124 -25.58 12.02 -3.19
CA SER A 124 -26.65 11.81 -2.19
C SER A 124 -27.28 13.13 -1.70
N ALA A 125 -26.53 14.22 -1.72
CA ALA A 125 -27.00 15.55 -1.30
C ALA A 125 -27.60 16.38 -2.46
N GLY A 126 -27.50 15.92 -3.71
CA GLY A 126 -27.85 16.71 -4.89
C GLY A 126 -26.93 17.91 -5.14
N ASP A 127 -25.68 17.84 -4.65
CA ASP A 127 -24.66 18.87 -4.88
C ASP A 127 -23.93 18.62 -6.21
N ASP A 128 -24.56 19.06 -7.30
CA ASP A 128 -24.03 18.90 -8.66
C ASP A 128 -22.64 19.52 -8.85
N GLN A 129 -22.32 20.58 -8.10
CA GLN A 129 -21.01 21.24 -8.20
C GLN A 129 -19.94 20.35 -7.58
N ALA A 130 -20.18 19.81 -6.38
CA ALA A 130 -19.23 18.92 -5.73
C ALA A 130 -19.09 17.58 -6.46
N VAL A 131 -20.16 17.04 -7.06
CA VAL A 131 -20.08 15.85 -7.94
C VAL A 131 -19.10 16.10 -9.09
N LYS A 132 -19.24 17.24 -9.79
CA LYS A 132 -18.36 17.60 -10.90
C LYS A 132 -16.91 17.81 -10.46
N GLN A 133 -16.72 18.43 -9.30
CA GLN A 133 -15.39 18.63 -8.74
C GLN A 133 -14.71 17.30 -8.41
N ALA A 134 -15.40 16.39 -7.72
CA ALA A 134 -14.86 15.07 -7.39
C ALA A 134 -14.57 14.25 -8.66
N ALA A 135 -15.47 14.25 -9.64
CA ALA A 135 -15.28 13.58 -10.91
C ALA A 135 -14.07 14.14 -11.69
N ALA A 136 -13.88 15.46 -11.71
CA ALA A 136 -12.74 16.09 -12.35
C ALA A 136 -11.41 15.75 -11.64
N ALA A 137 -11.41 15.74 -10.31
CA ALA A 137 -10.25 15.35 -9.52
C ALA A 137 -9.86 13.89 -9.77
N LEU A 138 -10.83 12.97 -9.78
CA LEU A 138 -10.60 11.56 -10.10
C LEU A 138 -10.05 11.38 -11.51
N ARG A 139 -10.65 12.01 -12.54
CA ARG A 139 -10.14 11.95 -13.92
C ARG A 139 -8.72 12.49 -14.06
N SER A 140 -8.29 13.41 -13.19
CA SER A 140 -6.92 13.91 -13.20
C SER A 140 -5.87 12.87 -12.80
N SER A 141 -6.28 11.71 -12.24
CA SER A 141 -5.37 10.61 -11.89
C SER A 141 -4.54 10.08 -13.05
N HIS A 142 -5.04 10.19 -14.28
CA HIS A 142 -4.27 9.93 -15.50
C HIS A 142 -3.06 10.86 -15.69
N GLN A 143 -2.91 11.89 -14.87
CA GLN A 143 -1.81 12.86 -14.92
C GLN A 143 -0.97 12.89 -13.63
N TRP A 144 -1.33 12.11 -12.61
CA TRP A 144 -0.56 12.08 -11.35
C TRP A 144 0.76 11.38 -11.59
N LYS A 145 1.87 12.07 -11.33
CA LYS A 145 3.22 11.58 -11.62
C LYS A 145 3.50 10.28 -10.87
N VAL A 146 3.04 10.17 -9.62
CA VAL A 146 3.24 8.96 -8.80
C VAL A 146 2.67 7.71 -9.47
N LEU A 147 1.52 7.81 -10.14
CA LEU A 147 0.90 6.67 -10.81
C LEU A 147 1.69 6.27 -12.07
N HIS A 148 2.24 7.25 -12.79
CA HIS A 148 3.13 6.98 -13.93
C HIS A 148 4.46 6.36 -13.50
N ASP A 149 5.06 6.86 -12.41
CA ASP A 149 6.30 6.31 -11.86
C ASP A 149 6.12 4.84 -11.44
N MET A 150 4.94 4.50 -10.89
CA MET A 150 4.59 3.14 -10.47
C MET A 150 4.30 2.19 -11.64
N ASN A 151 3.88 2.70 -12.79
CA ASN A 151 3.34 1.90 -13.89
C ASN A 151 4.36 0.94 -14.52
N ASP A 152 5.65 1.27 -14.43
CA ASP A 152 6.72 0.40 -14.92
C ASP A 152 7.01 -0.79 -13.96
N GLU A 153 6.55 -0.71 -12.71
CA GLU A 153 6.84 -1.68 -11.65
C GLU A 153 5.66 -2.62 -11.33
N GLY A 154 4.42 -2.20 -11.56
CA GLY A 154 3.24 -3.08 -11.44
C GLY A 154 1.89 -2.37 -11.58
N ASP A 155 0.82 -3.14 -11.59
CA ASP A 155 -0.48 -2.74 -12.17
C ASP A 155 -1.46 -2.01 -11.22
N TYR A 156 -1.00 -1.44 -10.10
CA TYR A 156 -1.86 -0.66 -9.21
C TYR A 156 -2.42 0.62 -9.86
N PRO A 157 -1.66 1.37 -10.69
CA PRO A 157 -2.17 2.54 -11.41
C PRO A 157 -3.44 2.26 -12.22
N GLU A 158 -3.53 1.10 -12.89
CA GLU A 158 -4.68 0.68 -13.67
C GLU A 158 -5.94 0.55 -12.81
N VAL A 159 -5.81 0.07 -11.58
CA VAL A 159 -6.93 0.01 -10.62
C VAL A 159 -7.44 1.41 -10.30
N VAL A 160 -6.54 2.36 -10.07
CA VAL A 160 -6.91 3.75 -9.76
C VAL A 160 -7.58 4.40 -10.96
N TRP A 161 -7.01 4.25 -12.17
CA TRP A 161 -7.57 4.82 -13.39
C TRP A 161 -8.95 4.24 -13.73
N GLU A 162 -9.12 2.91 -13.61
CA GLU A 162 -10.41 2.26 -13.85
C GLU A 162 -11.49 2.76 -12.88
N LEU A 163 -11.17 2.86 -11.60
CA LEU A 163 -12.10 3.36 -10.58
C LEU A 163 -12.41 4.83 -10.79
N ALA A 164 -11.41 5.64 -11.10
CA ALA A 164 -11.56 7.07 -11.37
C ALA A 164 -12.51 7.32 -12.54
N ASP A 165 -12.34 6.61 -13.65
CA ASP A 165 -13.16 6.77 -14.85
C ASP A 165 -14.60 6.34 -14.59
N LYS A 166 -14.81 5.17 -13.97
CA LYS A 166 -16.16 4.68 -13.62
C LYS A 166 -16.90 5.65 -12.70
N VAL A 167 -16.26 6.07 -11.62
CA VAL A 167 -16.90 6.98 -10.63
C VAL A 167 -17.17 8.34 -11.26
N ALA A 168 -16.27 8.85 -12.09
CA ALA A 168 -16.48 10.11 -12.78
C ALA A 168 -17.61 10.06 -13.82
N ASP A 169 -17.98 8.86 -14.30
CA ASP A 169 -19.14 8.60 -15.16
C ASP A 169 -20.40 8.23 -14.36
N GLY A 170 -20.33 8.23 -13.03
CA GLY A 170 -21.44 7.98 -12.12
C GLY A 170 -21.67 6.51 -11.74
N ASP A 171 -20.75 5.62 -12.10
CA ASP A 171 -20.74 4.23 -11.64
C ASP A 171 -19.75 4.06 -10.49
N VAL A 172 -20.22 3.72 -9.29
CA VAL A 172 -19.36 3.46 -8.12
C VAL A 172 -19.26 1.96 -7.90
N PRO A 173 -18.15 1.31 -8.30
CA PRO A 173 -18.05 -0.14 -8.22
C PRO A 173 -17.98 -0.60 -6.76
N LYS A 174 -18.76 -1.63 -6.40
CA LYS A 174 -18.81 -2.13 -5.01
C LYS A 174 -17.47 -2.59 -4.43
N TRP A 175 -16.52 -2.91 -5.30
CA TRP A 175 -15.19 -3.42 -4.93
C TRP A 175 -14.15 -2.30 -4.74
N TYR A 176 -14.49 -1.02 -4.92
CA TYR A 176 -13.49 0.08 -4.90
C TYR A 176 -12.65 0.10 -3.61
N LYS A 177 -13.29 -0.23 -2.48
CA LYS A 177 -12.67 -0.31 -1.16
C LYS A 177 -11.56 -1.35 -1.11
N ASP A 178 -11.91 -2.59 -1.42
CA ASP A 178 -10.96 -3.71 -1.48
C ASP A 178 -9.84 -3.45 -2.51
N GLY A 179 -10.17 -2.83 -3.64
CA GLY A 179 -9.20 -2.50 -4.69
C GLY A 179 -8.20 -1.42 -4.29
N LEU A 180 -8.64 -0.41 -3.54
CA LEU A 180 -7.79 0.72 -3.12
C LEU A 180 -7.16 0.54 -1.73
N GLY A 181 -7.65 -0.40 -0.92
CA GLY A 181 -7.19 -0.61 0.46
C GLY A 181 -7.85 0.30 1.49
N CYS A 182 -9.09 0.74 1.21
CA CYS A 182 -9.99 1.40 2.17
C CYS A 182 -11.29 0.57 2.32
#